data_AF-Q4UC17-F1
#
_entry.id   AF-Q4UC17-F1
#
_cell.length_a   1.000
_cell.length_b   1.000
_cell.length_c   1.000
_cell.angle_alpha   90.00
_cell.angle_beta   90.00
_cell.angle_gamma   90.00
#
_symmetry.space_group_name_H-M   'P 1'
#
loop_
_entity.id
_entity.type
_entity.pdbx_description
1 polymer ?
#
loop_
_entity_poly.entity_id
_entity_poly.type
_entity_poly.pdbx_seq_one_letter_code
_entity_poly.pdbx_strand_id
1 'polypeptide(L)'
;MKVECETDTSNLTPPSKIKKSYNNGIAEQKLKKNGIDDDVVPKLSYKFKDKNIKLTLDRLSATGYKGWSSVFCTHCACSGKWYYEVKINQDYKNLKFVGHDNSFKHHIKGHVRVGYACRYQRYDTPVGINSYGFSISDIDGQAYYNSKKFPYAISFSNFLDYLNL
;
A
#
# COMPACT_ATOMS: atom_id res chain seq x y z
N MET A 1 -17.38 -4.29 -41.11
CA MET A 1 -16.91 -3.30 -42.10
C MET A 1 -15.46 -2.98 -41.76
N LYS A 2 -14.50 -3.57 -42.48
CA LYS A 2 -13.08 -3.26 -42.35
C LYS A 2 -12.79 -2.00 -43.16
N VAL A 3 -12.04 -1.07 -42.60
CA VAL A 3 -11.41 0.02 -43.34
C VAL A 3 -9.93 -0.02 -42.94
N GLU A 4 -9.13 -0.54 -43.85
CA GLU A 4 -7.66 -0.47 -43.82
C GLU A 4 -7.27 0.76 -44.65
N CYS A 5 -6.46 1.66 -44.08
CA CYS A 5 -5.73 2.69 -44.81
C CYS A 5 -4.27 2.65 -44.33
N GLU A 6 -3.40 2.13 -45.18
CA GLU A 6 -1.94 2.24 -45.05
C GLU A 6 -1.48 3.64 -45.50
N THR A 7 -0.51 4.23 -44.80
CA THR A 7 0.41 5.22 -45.37
C THR A 7 1.80 5.07 -44.76
N ASP A 8 2.79 5.23 -45.63
CA ASP A 8 4.18 4.84 -45.53
C ASP A 8 5.02 5.47 -44.41
N THR A 9 5.96 4.65 -43.95
CA THR A 9 7.09 4.97 -43.08
C THR A 9 8.18 5.76 -43.82
N SER A 10 8.45 7.00 -43.43
CA SER A 10 9.82 7.54 -43.40
C SER A 10 9.94 8.80 -42.54
N ASN A 11 10.94 8.78 -41.64
CA ASN A 11 11.58 9.93 -40.97
C ASN A 11 10.81 10.68 -39.87
N LEU A 12 10.76 10.07 -38.68
CA LEU A 12 10.74 10.83 -37.42
C LEU A 12 11.86 10.30 -36.50
N THR A 13 12.94 11.06 -36.41
CA THR A 13 14.01 10.87 -35.43
C THR A 13 13.43 10.90 -34.00
N PRO A 14 13.82 9.98 -33.10
CA PRO A 14 13.32 9.97 -31.73
C PRO A 14 13.87 11.16 -30.95
N PRO A 15 13.07 11.86 -30.12
CA PRO A 15 13.60 12.91 -29.27
C PRO A 15 14.57 12.26 -28.26
N SER A 16 15.78 12.81 -28.26
CA SER A 16 16.91 12.41 -27.42
C SER A 16 16.53 12.24 -25.95
N LYS A 17 16.97 11.13 -25.36
CA LYS A 17 16.93 10.86 -23.92
C LYS A 17 17.70 11.94 -23.15
N ILE A 18 17.02 12.97 -22.68
CA ILE A 18 17.56 13.85 -21.64
C ILE A 18 17.46 13.09 -20.31
N LYS A 19 18.51 12.33 -19.97
CA LYS A 19 18.73 11.87 -18.59
C LYS A 19 19.06 13.10 -17.75
N LYS A 20 18.06 13.70 -17.10
CA LYS A 20 18.31 14.58 -15.95
C LYS A 20 18.82 13.69 -14.83
N SER A 21 20.14 13.71 -14.61
CA SER A 21 20.76 13.16 -13.41
C SER A 21 20.31 14.01 -12.22
N TYR A 22 19.20 13.60 -11.58
CA TYR A 22 18.89 14.09 -10.25
C TYR A 22 19.90 13.43 -9.31
N ASN A 23 20.76 14.23 -8.69
CA ASN A 23 21.67 13.81 -7.63
C ASN A 23 20.86 13.27 -6.43
N ASN A 24 20.45 12.01 -6.51
CA ASN A 24 19.66 11.29 -5.51
C ASN A 24 20.55 10.49 -4.54
N GLY A 25 21.85 10.76 -4.48
CA GLY A 25 22.82 9.95 -3.74
C GLY A 25 22.46 9.76 -2.25
N ILE A 26 21.87 10.77 -1.61
CA ILE A 26 21.49 10.69 -0.18
C ILE A 26 20.23 9.83 0.03
N ALA A 27 19.26 9.90 -0.88
CA ALA A 27 18.03 9.11 -0.81
C ALA A 27 18.29 7.64 -1.17
N GLU A 28 19.10 7.39 -2.21
CA GLU A 28 19.54 6.05 -2.60
C GLU A 28 20.40 5.38 -1.52
N GLN A 29 21.29 6.11 -0.86
CA GLN A 29 22.10 5.56 0.24
C GLN A 29 21.24 5.19 1.47
N LYS A 30 20.20 5.97 1.79
CA LYS A 30 19.23 5.62 2.84
C LYS A 30 18.36 4.42 2.47
N LEU A 31 17.97 4.29 1.19
CA LEU A 31 17.26 3.12 0.67
C LEU A 31 18.11 1.83 0.80
N LYS A 32 19.41 1.90 0.48
CA LYS A 32 20.33 0.75 0.61
C LYS A 32 20.39 0.18 2.03
N LYS A 33 20.15 1.00 3.07
CA LYS A 33 20.20 0.55 4.47
C LYS A 33 18.99 -0.28 4.89
N ASN A 34 17.85 -0.13 4.19
CA ASN A 34 16.61 -0.83 4.51
C ASN A 34 16.31 -1.99 3.55
N GLY A 35 17.02 -2.12 2.43
CA GLY A 35 16.79 -3.16 1.42
C GLY A 35 16.40 -2.55 0.07
N ILE A 36 16.75 -3.24 -1.02
CA ILE A 36 16.44 -2.80 -2.38
C ILE A 36 15.14 -3.49 -2.81
N ASP A 37 14.22 -2.72 -3.41
CA ASP A 37 13.05 -3.30 -4.07
C ASP A 37 13.54 -4.03 -5.33
N ASP A 38 13.30 -5.34 -5.35
CA ASP A 38 13.58 -6.22 -6.48
C ASP A 38 12.26 -6.53 -7.21
N ASP A 39 12.35 -6.75 -8.52
CA ASP A 39 11.22 -7.06 -9.39
C ASP A 39 11.02 -8.58 -9.56
N VAL A 40 11.51 -9.39 -8.61
CA VAL A 40 11.50 -10.86 -8.74
C VAL A 40 10.25 -11.46 -8.12
N VAL A 41 9.91 -11.07 -6.89
CA VAL A 41 8.75 -11.61 -6.16
C VAL A 41 7.94 -10.46 -5.57
N PRO A 42 6.60 -10.48 -5.67
CA PRO A 42 5.74 -9.49 -5.03
C PRO A 42 5.96 -9.44 -3.52
N LYS A 43 6.36 -8.26 -3.02
CA LYS A 43 6.63 -7.96 -1.62
C LYS A 43 6.13 -6.57 -1.29
N LEU A 44 6.11 -6.20 -0.01
CA LEU A 44 5.88 -4.82 0.40
C LEU A 44 7.13 -3.97 0.14
N SER A 45 6.95 -2.78 -0.46
CA SER A 45 8.03 -1.93 -0.95
C SER A 45 8.70 -1.12 0.18
N TYR A 46 10.03 -1.02 0.15
CA TYR A 46 10.76 -0.08 1.00
C TYR A 46 10.69 1.36 0.49
N LYS A 47 10.53 1.54 -0.83
CA LYS A 47 10.44 2.83 -1.49
C LYS A 47 9.07 3.49 -1.36
N PHE A 48 8.02 2.70 -1.46
CA PHE A 48 6.63 3.16 -1.52
C PHE A 48 5.89 2.83 -0.22
N LYS A 49 6.40 3.39 0.89
CA LYS A 49 5.81 3.25 2.22
C LYS A 49 6.00 4.52 3.04
N ASP A 50 5.18 4.68 4.06
CA ASP A 50 5.42 5.71 5.06
C ASP A 50 6.63 5.37 5.94
N LYS A 51 7.22 6.42 6.51
CA LYS A 51 8.30 6.26 7.48
C LYS A 51 7.83 5.58 8.77
N ASN A 52 6.54 5.65 9.11
CA ASN A 52 5.96 5.08 10.33
C ASN A 52 5.49 3.62 10.18
N ILE A 53 5.88 2.96 9.09
CA ILE A 53 5.64 1.53 8.85
C ILE A 53 6.94 0.76 8.98
N LYS A 54 6.93 -0.24 9.85
CA LYS A 54 7.96 -1.27 9.95
C LYS A 54 7.55 -2.49 9.14
N LEU A 55 8.48 -3.01 8.34
CA LEU A 55 8.31 -4.27 7.61
C LEU A 55 9.09 -5.38 8.32
N THR A 56 8.61 -6.61 8.20
CA THR A 56 9.39 -7.81 8.51
C THR A 56 10.54 -7.97 7.51
N LEU A 57 11.53 -8.81 7.85
CA LEU A 57 12.72 -9.02 7.01
C LEU A 57 12.37 -9.60 5.64
N ASP A 58 11.37 -10.49 5.58
CA ASP A 58 10.83 -11.06 4.35
C ASP A 58 9.93 -10.10 3.55
N ARG A 59 9.57 -8.95 4.14
CA ARG A 59 8.65 -7.94 3.59
C ARG A 59 7.24 -8.46 3.27
N LEU A 60 6.77 -9.47 3.98
CA LEU A 60 5.40 -10.00 3.84
C LEU A 60 4.44 -9.48 4.92
N SER A 61 4.95 -8.83 5.97
CA SER A 61 4.15 -8.20 7.01
C SER A 61 4.54 -6.75 7.23
N ALA A 62 3.54 -5.92 7.50
CA ALA A 62 3.70 -4.51 7.85
C ALA A 62 3.06 -4.21 9.20
N THR A 63 3.69 -3.32 9.95
CA THR A 63 3.19 -2.84 11.23
C THR A 63 3.36 -1.32 11.30
N GLY A 64 2.25 -0.61 11.43
CA GLY A 64 2.22 0.83 11.69
C GLY A 64 2.37 1.12 13.18
N TYR A 65 3.06 2.20 13.52
CA TYR A 65 3.29 2.61 14.92
C TYR A 65 2.94 4.07 15.22
N LYS A 66 2.33 4.78 14.27
CA LYS A 66 1.82 6.14 14.45
C LYS A 66 0.73 6.46 13.43
N GLY A 67 -0.49 6.71 13.91
CA GLY A 67 -1.61 7.15 13.08
C GLY A 67 -1.89 6.23 11.88
N TRP A 68 -2.61 6.77 10.90
CA TRP A 68 -2.79 6.08 9.62
C TRP A 68 -1.54 6.24 8.76
N SER A 69 -1.11 5.13 8.17
CA SER A 69 -0.01 5.08 7.22
C SER A 69 -0.24 3.95 6.23
N SER A 70 0.36 4.06 5.04
CA SER A 70 0.18 3.11 3.94
C SER A 70 1.53 2.62 3.40
N VAL A 71 1.54 1.37 2.93
CA VAL A 71 2.65 0.73 2.21
C VAL A 71 2.09 0.03 0.97
N PHE A 72 2.83 0.13 -0.14
CA PHE A 72 2.44 -0.46 -1.41
C PHE A 72 3.30 -1.70 -1.68
N CYS A 73 2.82 -2.58 -2.55
CA CYS A 73 3.63 -3.67 -3.06
C CYS A 73 4.66 -3.17 -4.09
N THR A 74 5.70 -3.97 -4.33
CA THR A 74 6.73 -3.71 -5.34
C THR A 74 6.19 -3.74 -6.77
N HIS A 75 5.08 -4.46 -6.98
CA HIS A 75 4.45 -4.68 -8.29
C HIS A 75 3.13 -3.92 -8.39
N CYS A 76 2.67 -3.63 -9.62
CA CYS A 76 1.36 -3.02 -9.84
C CYS A 76 0.57 -3.78 -10.91
N ALA A 77 -0.76 -3.76 -10.77
CA ALA A 77 -1.65 -4.21 -11.82
C ALA A 77 -1.78 -3.12 -12.89
N CYS A 78 -1.37 -3.42 -14.14
CA CYS A 78 -1.55 -2.52 -15.28
C CYS A 78 -2.75 -2.94 -16.16
N SER A 79 -2.88 -4.23 -16.43
CA SER A 79 -3.96 -4.81 -17.24
C SER A 79 -4.26 -6.24 -16.79
N GLY A 80 -5.44 -6.76 -17.13
CA GLY A 80 -5.83 -8.15 -16.82
C GLY A 80 -6.61 -8.31 -15.51
N LYS A 81 -6.65 -9.55 -15.01
CA LYS A 81 -7.35 -9.91 -13.77
C LYS A 81 -6.33 -10.38 -12.74
N TRP A 82 -6.39 -9.83 -11.55
CA TRP A 82 -5.43 -10.08 -10.48
C TRP A 82 -6.16 -10.40 -9.19
N TYR A 83 -5.50 -11.18 -8.35
CA TYR A 83 -5.99 -11.59 -7.05
C TYR A 83 -4.85 -11.56 -6.04
N TYR A 84 -5.16 -11.13 -4.82
CA TYR A 84 -4.26 -11.24 -3.69
C TYR A 84 -5.09 -11.40 -2.41
N GLU A 85 -4.46 -11.97 -1.40
CA GLU A 85 -5.03 -12.17 -0.08
C GLU A 85 -4.22 -11.39 0.97
N VAL A 86 -4.88 -11.02 2.05
CA VAL A 86 -4.25 -10.38 3.20
C VAL A 86 -4.66 -11.10 4.47
N LYS A 87 -3.66 -11.53 5.23
CA LYS A 87 -3.83 -12.05 6.57
C LYS A 87 -3.66 -10.91 7.58
N ILE A 88 -4.69 -10.67 8.39
CA ILE A 88 -4.62 -9.70 9.49
C ILE A 88 -4.13 -10.43 10.74
N ASN A 89 -2.92 -10.09 11.19
CA ASN A 89 -2.33 -10.69 12.40
C ASN A 89 -2.98 -10.12 13.66
N GLN A 90 -3.25 -10.99 14.64
CA GLN A 90 -3.96 -10.64 15.89
C GLN A 90 -3.02 -10.25 17.05
N ASP A 91 -1.72 -10.12 16.79
CA ASP A 91 -0.71 -9.78 17.81
C ASP A 91 -0.71 -8.29 18.18
N TYR A 92 -1.89 -7.67 18.30
CA TYR A 92 -2.04 -6.27 18.68
C TYR A 92 -1.49 -5.99 20.10
N LYS A 93 -1.40 -7.03 20.95
CA LYS A 93 -0.85 -6.94 22.32
C LYS A 93 0.62 -6.48 22.36
N ASN A 94 1.37 -6.69 21.27
CA ASN A 94 2.79 -6.32 21.18
C ASN A 94 3.02 -5.02 20.40
N LEU A 95 1.97 -4.30 20.02
CA LEU A 95 2.10 -3.04 19.28
C LEU A 95 2.61 -1.93 20.20
N LYS A 96 3.74 -1.34 19.81
CA LYS A 96 4.33 -0.17 20.47
C LYS A 96 4.09 1.06 19.61
N PHE A 97 3.14 1.89 20.01
CA PHE A 97 2.85 3.15 19.33
C PHE A 97 3.76 4.27 19.86
N VAL A 98 4.17 5.16 18.96
CA VAL A 98 5.00 6.32 19.31
C VAL A 98 4.23 7.24 20.27
N GLY A 99 4.86 7.59 21.38
CA GLY A 99 4.27 8.47 22.40
C GLY A 99 3.40 7.73 23.43
N HIS A 100 3.27 6.42 23.34
CA HIS A 100 2.62 5.62 24.38
C HIS A 100 3.68 5.14 25.37
N ASP A 101 3.60 5.59 26.62
CA ASP A 101 4.44 5.06 27.70
C ASP A 101 3.93 3.68 28.16
N ASN A 102 4.78 2.94 28.89
CA ASN A 102 4.40 1.67 29.49
C ASN A 102 3.52 1.84 30.75
N SER A 103 3.18 3.08 31.12
CA SER A 103 2.39 3.42 32.31
C SER A 103 0.89 3.39 32.02
N PHE A 104 0.49 3.67 30.77
CA PHE A 104 -0.90 3.58 30.34
C PHE A 104 -1.30 2.12 30.00
N LYS A 105 -2.16 1.54 30.86
CA LYS A 105 -2.76 0.19 30.70
C LYS A 105 -3.80 0.05 29.57
N HIS A 106 -3.90 0.99 28.64
CA HIS A 106 -4.90 0.90 27.59
C HIS A 106 -4.48 -0.12 26.53
N HIS A 107 -5.35 -1.09 26.24
CA HIS A 107 -5.13 -2.03 25.14
C HIS A 107 -5.27 -1.28 23.81
N ILE A 108 -4.15 -1.04 23.14
CA ILE A 108 -4.17 -0.41 21.82
C ILE A 108 -4.56 -1.46 20.78
N LYS A 109 -5.73 -1.28 20.17
CA LYS A 109 -6.17 -2.10 19.04
C LYS A 109 -5.71 -1.46 17.74
N GLY A 110 -4.92 -2.18 16.96
CA GLY A 110 -4.55 -1.77 15.61
C GLY A 110 -5.67 -2.05 14.61
N HIS A 111 -5.79 -1.20 13.60
CA HIS A 111 -6.78 -1.30 12.52
C HIS A 111 -6.11 -1.16 11.16
N VAL A 112 -6.71 -1.75 10.13
CA VAL A 112 -6.13 -1.81 8.79
C VAL A 112 -7.17 -1.53 7.72
N ARG A 113 -6.71 -0.90 6.63
CA ARG A 113 -7.47 -0.81 5.39
C ARG A 113 -6.70 -1.47 4.28
N VAL A 114 -7.37 -2.34 3.54
CA VAL A 114 -6.78 -3.13 2.45
C VAL A 114 -7.44 -2.75 1.14
N GLY A 115 -6.67 -2.55 0.08
CA GLY A 115 -7.24 -2.16 -1.20
C GLY A 115 -6.19 -1.83 -2.26
N TYR A 116 -6.64 -1.11 -3.28
CA TYR A 116 -5.81 -0.70 -4.41
C TYR A 116 -5.66 0.81 -4.44
N ALA A 117 -4.48 1.26 -4.88
CA ALA A 117 -4.22 2.67 -5.07
C ALA A 117 -3.20 2.89 -6.19
N CYS A 118 -3.38 4.01 -6.87
CA CYS A 118 -2.45 4.55 -7.84
C CYS A 118 -1.28 5.24 -7.12
N ARG A 119 -0.19 5.45 -7.86
CA ARG A 119 1.08 6.01 -7.36
C ARG A 119 0.96 7.40 -6.70
N TYR A 120 -0.10 8.15 -6.99
CA TYR A 120 -0.34 9.48 -6.43
C TYR A 120 -0.94 9.48 -5.02
N GLN A 121 -1.31 8.31 -4.50
CA GLN A 121 -1.76 8.19 -3.14
C GLN A 121 -0.64 8.51 -2.15
N ARG A 122 -0.99 9.27 -1.11
CA ARG A 122 -0.08 9.66 -0.03
C ARG A 122 0.09 8.54 0.99
N TYR A 123 1.33 8.29 1.40
CA TYR A 123 1.65 7.21 2.33
C TYR A 123 1.34 7.56 3.78
N ASP A 124 1.30 8.84 4.14
CA ASP A 124 0.99 9.32 5.50
C ASP A 124 -0.52 9.38 5.80
N THR A 125 -1.33 8.80 4.92
CA THR A 125 -2.80 8.76 5.02
C THR A 125 -3.31 7.36 4.67
N PRO A 126 -4.50 6.96 5.13
CA PRO A 126 -5.05 5.67 4.78
C PRO A 126 -5.51 5.65 3.32
N VAL A 127 -5.48 4.47 2.71
CA VAL A 127 -6.08 4.26 1.39
C VAL A 127 -7.59 4.61 1.43
N GLY A 128 -8.11 5.17 0.33
CA GLY A 128 -9.51 5.61 0.22
C GLY A 128 -9.80 7.04 0.68
N ILE A 129 -8.81 7.80 1.16
CA ILE A 129 -9.02 9.20 1.58
C ILE A 129 -9.22 10.16 0.38
N ASN A 130 -8.57 9.89 -0.74
CA ASN A 130 -8.65 10.69 -1.97
C ASN A 130 -9.16 9.83 -3.13
N SER A 131 -9.18 10.40 -4.33
CA SER A 131 -9.61 9.73 -5.56
C SER A 131 -8.59 8.74 -6.14
N TYR A 132 -7.38 8.65 -5.57
CA TYR A 132 -6.31 7.80 -6.10
C TYR A 132 -6.31 6.38 -5.58
N GLY A 133 -7.26 6.00 -4.73
CA GLY A 133 -7.36 4.63 -4.26
C GLY A 133 -8.69 4.34 -3.57
N PHE A 134 -8.96 3.06 -3.40
CA PHE A 134 -10.11 2.55 -2.67
C PHE A 134 -9.65 1.44 -1.72
N SER A 135 -10.35 1.29 -0.60
CA SER A 135 -9.99 0.26 0.39
C SER A 135 -11.18 -0.21 1.19
N ILE A 136 -11.09 -1.41 1.74
CA ILE A 136 -12.04 -1.99 2.68
C ILE A 136 -11.44 -1.94 4.08
N SER A 137 -12.26 -1.64 5.08
CA SER A 137 -11.88 -1.50 6.49
C SER A 137 -12.18 -2.76 7.29
N ASP A 138 -11.25 -3.15 8.17
CA ASP A 138 -11.44 -4.30 9.08
C ASP A 138 -12.56 -4.08 10.11
N ILE A 139 -12.78 -2.83 10.49
CA ILE A 139 -13.72 -2.46 11.56
C ILE A 139 -15.16 -2.70 11.16
N ASP A 140 -15.56 -2.19 10.00
CA ASP A 140 -16.96 -2.08 9.57
C ASP A 140 -17.25 -2.81 8.26
N GLY A 141 -16.23 -3.38 7.59
CA GLY A 141 -16.39 -4.03 6.29
C GLY A 141 -16.76 -3.04 5.17
N GLN A 142 -16.74 -1.74 5.45
CA GLN A 142 -17.15 -0.71 4.49
C GLN A 142 -16.02 -0.40 3.52
N ALA A 143 -16.39 -0.13 2.28
CA ALA A 143 -15.48 0.39 1.27
C ALA A 143 -15.31 1.90 1.44
N TYR A 144 -14.09 2.40 1.29
CA TYR A 144 -13.72 3.80 1.38
C TYR A 144 -13.22 4.29 0.03
N TYR A 145 -13.79 5.39 -0.43
CA TYR A 145 -13.36 6.11 -1.62
C TYR A 145 -13.63 7.60 -1.45
N ASN A 146 -12.62 8.43 -1.74
CA ASN A 146 -12.71 9.89 -1.59
C ASN A 146 -13.26 10.33 -0.22
N SER A 147 -12.76 9.74 0.86
CA SER A 147 -13.19 9.97 2.25
C SER A 147 -14.65 9.62 2.56
N LYS A 148 -15.37 8.99 1.63
CA LYS A 148 -16.74 8.52 1.82
C LYS A 148 -16.75 7.02 2.05
N LYS A 149 -17.69 6.57 2.88
CA LYS A 149 -17.92 5.16 3.16
C LYS A 149 -19.08 4.63 2.33
N PHE A 150 -18.95 3.38 1.89
CA PHE A 150 -19.96 2.66 1.12
C PHE A 150 -20.18 1.27 1.73
N PRO A 151 -21.44 0.84 1.90
CA PRO A 151 -21.73 -0.55 2.28
C PRO A 151 -21.10 -1.51 1.27
N TYR A 152 -20.39 -2.52 1.75
CA TYR A 152 -19.70 -3.47 0.87
C TYR A 152 -19.65 -4.88 1.45
N ALA A 153 -19.08 -5.04 2.65
CA ALA A 153 -18.96 -6.31 3.32
C ALA A 153 -19.36 -6.19 4.81
N ILE A 154 -19.36 -7.32 5.50
CA ILE A 154 -19.49 -7.37 6.96
C ILE A 154 -18.15 -7.08 7.63
N SER A 155 -18.20 -6.66 8.90
CA SER A 155 -17.01 -6.44 9.71
C SER A 155 -16.16 -7.71 9.85
N PHE A 156 -14.83 -7.56 9.73
CA PHE A 156 -13.90 -8.65 9.99
C PHE A 156 -13.85 -9.02 11.48
N SER A 157 -14.03 -8.03 12.37
CA SER A 157 -14.06 -8.29 13.82
C SER A 157 -15.25 -9.18 14.22
N ASN A 158 -16.43 -8.95 13.63
CA ASN A 158 -17.63 -9.72 13.99
C ASN A 158 -17.54 -11.19 13.58
N PHE A 159 -16.83 -11.52 12.49
CA PHE A 159 -16.75 -12.89 11.99
C PHE A 159 -16.04 -13.85 12.96
N LEU A 160 -15.11 -13.36 13.76
CA LEU A 160 -14.38 -14.17 14.74
C LEU A 160 -15.18 -14.41 16.03
N ASP A 161 -16.07 -13.48 16.40
CA ASP A 161 -16.98 -13.69 17.54
C ASP A 161 -17.99 -14.80 17.26
N TYR A 162 -18.37 -15.01 15.98
CA TYR A 162 -19.25 -16.11 15.56
C TYR A 162 -18.55 -17.47 15.45
N LEU A 163 -17.22 -17.51 15.28
CA LEU A 163 -16.44 -18.76 15.17
C LEU A 163 -15.88 -19.26 16.50
N ASN A 164 -16.02 -18.49 17.59
CA ASN A 164 -15.70 -18.91 18.96
C ASN A 164 -16.92 -19.49 19.70
N LEU A 165 -17.80 -20.21 18.98
CA LEU A 165 -18.82 -21.10 19.54
C LEU A 165 -18.25 -22.51 19.71
#